data_AF-A0A368TB04-F1
#
_entry.id   AF-A0A368TB04-F1
#
_cell.length_a   1.000
_cell.length_b   1.000
_cell.length_c   1.000
_cell.angle_alpha   90.00
_cell.angle_beta   90.00
_cell.angle_gamma   90.00
#
_symmetry.space_group_name_H-M   'P 1'
#
loop_
_entity.id
_entity.type
_entity.pdbx_description
1 polymer ?
#
loop_
_entity_poly.entity_id
_entity_poly.type
_entity_poly.pdbx_seq_one_letter_code
_entity_poly.pdbx_strand_id
1 'polypeptide(L)' 'MSTCDVCGNEYDRSFEVRMDGRSYVFDSFECAIHRLAPSCRHCGVQVVGHGVQAGDQIFCCVSCAVAEGAHGLRDHIPA' A
#
# COMPACT_ATOMS: atom_id res chain seq x y z
N MET A 1 18.43 -16.66 10.44
CA MET A 1 17.31 -16.40 9.51
C MET A 1 16.22 -15.68 10.27
N SER A 2 15.48 -14.81 9.60
CA SER A 2 14.34 -14.13 10.21
C SER A 2 13.05 -14.79 9.71
N THR A 3 12.03 -14.84 10.56
CA THR A 3 10.71 -15.41 10.22
C THR A 3 9.83 -14.32 9.64
N CYS A 4 9.14 -14.59 8.54
CA CYS A 4 8.17 -13.66 7.97
C CYS A 4 6.96 -13.49 8.90
N ASP A 5 6.61 -12.24 9.20
CA ASP A 5 5.50 -11.87 10.10
C ASP A 5 4.10 -12.21 9.53
N VAL A 6 4.03 -12.65 8.27
CA VAL A 6 2.76 -12.94 7.56
C VAL A 6 2.59 -14.43 7.33
N CYS A 7 3.54 -15.06 6.62
CA CYS A 7 3.42 -16.47 6.23
C CYS A 7 4.15 -17.43 7.16
N GLY A 8 4.98 -16.94 8.08
CA GLY A 8 5.76 -17.78 9.01
C GLY A 8 6.96 -18.50 8.40
N ASN A 9 7.30 -18.22 7.13
CA ASN A 9 8.48 -18.80 6.48
C ASN A 9 9.78 -18.24 7.07
N GLU A 10 10.77 -19.11 7.27
CA GLU A 10 12.13 -18.69 7.63
C GLU A 10 12.97 -18.55 6.36
N TYR A 11 13.50 -17.35 6.14
CA TYR A 11 14.25 -17.07 4.91
C TYR A 11 15.50 -16.23 5.16
N ASP A 12 16.63 -16.62 4.55
CA ASP A 12 17.91 -15.93 4.71
C ASP A 12 17.90 -14.53 4.12
N ARG A 13 17.06 -14.29 3.11
CA ARG A 13 16.93 -12.99 2.43
C ARG A 13 15.67 -12.25 2.85
N SER A 14 15.19 -12.51 4.07
CA SER A 14 14.18 -11.67 4.71
C SER A 14 14.65 -10.22 4.78
N PHE A 15 13.72 -9.27 4.78
CA PHE A 15 14.01 -7.84 4.92
C PHE A 15 13.09 -7.21 5.98
N GLU A 16 13.54 -6.08 6.55
CA GLU A 16 12.76 -5.31 7.52
C GLU A 16 12.10 -4.10 6.86
N VAL A 17 10.84 -3.85 7.21
CA VAL A 17 10.13 -2.60 6.92
C VAL A 17 9.82 -1.91 8.23
N ARG A 18 10.17 -0.63 8.34
CA ARG A 18 9.86 0.22 9.49
C ARG A 18 8.80 1.23 9.11
N MET A 19 7.64 1.16 9.76
CA MET A 19 6.48 1.99 9.45
C MET A 19 5.70 2.29 10.74
N ASP A 20 5.25 3.53 10.90
CA ASP A 20 4.48 4.00 12.07
C ASP A 20 5.13 3.63 13.43
N GLY A 21 6.46 3.74 13.51
CA GLY A 21 7.23 3.42 14.72
C GLY A 21 7.35 1.92 15.03
N ARG A 22 6.88 1.04 14.14
CA ARG A 22 6.97 -0.42 14.26
C ARG A 22 7.91 -1.00 13.22
N SER A 23 8.59 -2.08 13.59
CA SER A 23 9.43 -2.88 12.70
C SER A 23 8.70 -4.18 12.35
N TYR A 24 8.77 -4.58 11.09
CA TYR A 24 8.18 -5.80 10.55
C TYR A 24 9.20 -6.54 9.70
N VAL A 25 9.14 -7.87 9.69
CA VAL A 25 10.01 -8.73 8.90
C VAL A 25 9.18 -9.47 7.84
N PHE A 26 9.64 -9.42 6.58
CA PHE A 26 9.00 -10.13 5.49
C PHE A 26 10.02 -10.90 4.65
N ASP A 27 9.58 -12.00 4.04
CA ASP A 27 10.36 -12.78 3.09
C ASP A 27 10.12 -12.38 1.63
N SER A 28 9.07 -11.59 1.38
CA SER A 28 8.61 -11.22 0.05
C SER A 28 7.83 -9.89 0.08
N PHE A 29 7.85 -9.16 -1.04
CA PHE A 29 7.04 -7.95 -1.19
C PHE A 29 5.55 -8.25 -1.17
N GLU A 30 5.12 -9.42 -1.60
CA GLU A 30 3.72 -9.85 -1.52
C GLU A 30 3.24 -9.84 -0.06
N CYS A 31 3.99 -10.47 0.86
CA CYS A 31 3.67 -10.45 2.29
C CYS A 31 3.69 -9.02 2.86
N ALA A 32 4.70 -8.22 2.49
CA ALA A 32 4.79 -6.84 2.95
C ALA A 32 3.59 -6.00 2.47
N ILE A 33 3.24 -6.06 1.19
CA ILE A 33 2.11 -5.35 0.58
C ILE A 33 0.80 -5.82 1.20
N HIS A 34 0.61 -7.12 1.34
CA HIS A 34 -0.61 -7.68 1.95
C HIS A 34 -0.83 -7.14 3.37
N ARG A 35 0.26 -6.96 4.14
CA ARG A 35 0.19 -6.55 5.53
C ARG A 35 0.12 -5.03 5.75
N LEU A 36 0.82 -4.27 4.91
CA LEU A 36 1.15 -2.86 5.16
C LEU A 36 0.56 -1.90 4.13
N ALA A 37 0.25 -2.34 2.90
CA ALA A 37 -0.35 -1.43 1.94
C ALA A 37 -1.77 -1.08 2.39
N PRO A 38 -2.21 0.18 2.20
CA PRO A 38 -3.59 0.54 2.46
C PRO A 38 -4.48 0.09 1.30
N SER A 39 -5.74 -0.21 1.61
CA SER A 39 -6.72 -0.58 0.60
C SER A 39 -7.42 0.65 0.02
N CYS A 40 -7.59 0.67 -1.31
CA CYS A 40 -8.38 1.68 -2.00
C CYS A 40 -9.82 1.66 -1.45
N ARG A 41 -10.32 2.82 -0.99
CA ARG A 41 -11.66 2.94 -0.42
C ARG A 41 -12.78 2.57 -1.40
N HIS A 42 -12.55 2.75 -2.71
CA HIS A 42 -13.54 2.44 -3.75
C HIS A 42 -13.51 0.97 -4.19
N CYS A 43 -12.36 0.48 -4.66
CA CYS A 43 -12.26 -0.85 -5.30
C CYS A 43 -11.56 -1.92 -4.45
N GLY A 44 -11.07 -1.58 -3.25
CA GLY A 44 -10.46 -2.52 -2.31
C GLY A 44 -9.05 -3.02 -2.66
N VAL A 45 -8.52 -2.71 -3.84
CA VAL A 45 -7.16 -3.12 -4.23
C VAL A 45 -6.11 -2.47 -3.33
N GLN A 46 -4.99 -3.16 -3.12
CA GLN A 46 -3.87 -2.62 -2.36
C GLN A 46 -3.18 -1.49 -3.13
N VAL A 47 -2.98 -0.35 -2.47
CA VAL A 47 -2.32 0.81 -3.04
C VAL A 47 -0.81 0.66 -2.85
N VAL A 48 -0.13 0.22 -3.91
CA VAL A 48 1.33 -0.04 -3.91
C VAL A 48 2.12 1.13 -4.52
N GLY A 49 1.52 1.88 -5.44
CA GLY A 49 2.12 3.04 -6.09
C GLY A 49 1.77 4.37 -5.40
N HIS A 50 1.91 5.47 -6.14
CA HIS A 50 1.44 6.78 -5.69
C HIS A 50 -0.09 6.79 -5.66
N GLY A 51 -0.66 6.51 -4.50
CA GLY A 51 -2.09 6.61 -4.24
C GLY A 51 -2.58 8.06 -4.31
N VAL A 52 -3.89 8.20 -4.43
CA VAL A 52 -4.57 9.50 -4.39
C VAL A 52 -5.24 9.64 -3.03
N GLN A 53 -4.91 10.70 -2.30
CA GLN A 53 -5.51 10.98 -0.99
C GLN A 53 -6.54 12.11 -1.11
N ALA A 54 -7.73 11.89 -0.54
CA ALA A 54 -8.75 12.92 -0.37
C ALA A 54 -9.28 12.86 1.07
N GLY A 55 -8.90 13.86 1.88
CA GLY A 55 -9.16 13.83 3.32
C GLY A 55 -8.43 12.67 4.01
N ASP A 56 -9.19 11.84 4.73
CA ASP A 56 -8.72 10.64 5.43
C ASP A 56 -8.81 9.36 4.57
N GLN A 57 -9.26 9.47 3.32
CA GLN A 57 -9.42 8.34 2.40
C GLN A 57 -8.27 8.25 1.40
N ILE A 58 -7.90 7.02 1.04
CA ILE A 58 -6.90 6.72 0.03
C ILE A 58 -7.48 5.87 -1.10
N PHE A 59 -7.04 6.16 -2.32
CA PHE A 59 -7.50 5.53 -3.55
C PHE A 59 -6.31 5.08 -4.40
N CYS A 60 -6.50 4.04 -5.21
CA CYS A 60 -5.45 3.55 -6.09
C CYS A 60 -5.20 4.43 -7.33
N CYS A 61 -6.17 5.29 -7.70
CA CYS A 61 -6.08 6.20 -8.85
C CYS A 61 -7.12 7.32 -8.74
N VAL A 62 -7.01 8.36 -9.59
CA VAL A 62 -7.98 9.47 -9.61
C VAL A 62 -9.38 9.00 -9.97
N SER A 63 -9.54 8.04 -10.86
CA SER A 63 -10.86 7.51 -11.23
C SER A 63 -11.63 6.99 -10.01
N CYS A 64 -10.96 6.20 -9.15
CA CYS A 64 -11.55 5.71 -7.90
C CYS A 64 -11.88 6.84 -6.93
N ALA A 65 -11.02 7.86 -6.82
CA ALA A 65 -11.27 9.01 -5.95
C ALA A 65 -12.48 9.83 -6.43
N VAL A 66 -12.59 10.06 -7.74
CA VAL A 66 -13.72 10.80 -8.36
C VAL A 66 -15.02 10.03 -8.23
N ALA A 67 -14.99 8.69 -8.35
CA ALA A 67 -16.16 7.85 -8.12
C ALA A 67 -16.72 7.99 -6.69
N GLU A 68 -15.86 8.33 -5.71
CA GLU A 68 -16.22 8.58 -4.32
C GLU A 68 -16.40 10.09 -4.01
N GLY A 69 -16.52 10.92 -5.04
CA GLY A 69 -16.86 12.35 -4.92
C GLY A 69 -15.69 13.29 -4.68
N ALA A 70 -14.44 12.83 -4.84
CA ALA A 70 -13.29 13.73 -4.79
C ALA A 70 -13.21 14.58 -6.08
N HIS A 71 -12.86 15.86 -5.94
CA HIS A 71 -12.81 16.82 -7.05
C HIS A 71 -11.43 17.46 -7.19
N GLY A 72 -11.12 17.95 -8.40
CA GLY A 72 -9.88 18.70 -8.66
C GLY A 72 -8.60 17.86 -8.79
N LEU A 73 -8.72 16.54 -8.83
CA LEU A 73 -7.59 15.61 -8.91
C LEU A 73 -7.21 15.32 -10.37
N ARG A 74 -5.91 15.18 -10.66
CA ARG A 74 -5.39 14.82 -12.00
C ARG A 74 -4.24 13.83 -11.88
N ASP A 75 -4.34 12.70 -12.60
CA ASP A 75 -3.31 11.65 -12.63
C ASP A 75 -2.07 12.05 -13.47
N HIS A 76 -2.20 13.01 -14.40
CA HIS A 76 -1.14 13.38 -15.36
C HIS A 76 -1.01 14.90 -15.51
N ILE A 77 0.23 15.42 -15.42
CA ILE A 77 0.61 16.75 -15.90
C ILE A 77 1.12 16.56 -17.33
N PRO A 78 0.44 17.08 -18.38
CA PRO A 78 0.99 17.04 -19.73
C PRO A 78 2.34 17.77 -19.76
N ALA A 79 3.31 17.17 -20.46
CA ALA A 79 4.60 17.80 -20.73
C ALA A 79 4.46 19.09 -21.56
#